data_AF-A0A660N8D5-F1
#
_entry.id   AF-A0A660N8D5-F1
#
_cell.length_a   1.000
_cell.length_b   1.000
_cell.length_c   1.000
_cell.angle_alpha   90.00
_cell.angle_beta   90.00
_cell.angle_gamma   90.00
#
_symmetry.space_group_name_H-M   'P 1'
#
loop_
_entity.id
_entity.type
_entity.pdbx_description
1 polymer ?
#
loop_
_entity_poly.entity_id
_entity_poly.type
_entity_poly.pdbx_seq_one_letter_code
_entity_poly.pdbx_strand_id
1 'polypeptide(L)'
;MTTLHTLAQRHIPQITHLPDDTEETLEAECTLWAADSTLLIDSDTAPSIAALEAVSAQLTWLDQHQSDILQLIAANSRLAAPSQPQIAYAAFWLEDGTSFCDFAVCAANWGEQLAECALENGALTFSQISTP
;
A
#
# COMPACT_ATOMS: atom_id res chain seq x y z
N MET A 1 -16.30 -21.50 4.28
CA MET A 1 -15.00 -20.94 4.68
C MET A 1 -15.09 -19.45 4.45
N THR A 2 -14.69 -18.62 5.42
CA THR A 2 -14.62 -17.16 5.19
C THR A 2 -13.34 -16.92 4.39
N THR A 3 -13.46 -16.45 3.16
CA THR A 3 -12.32 -16.19 2.27
C THR A 3 -11.61 -14.90 2.70
N LEU A 4 -10.33 -14.74 2.32
CA LEU A 4 -9.56 -13.50 2.50
C LEU A 4 -10.38 -12.28 2.05
N HIS A 5 -11.07 -12.38 0.91
CA HIS A 5 -11.99 -11.37 0.37
C HIS A 5 -13.07 -10.95 1.36
N THR A 6 -13.79 -11.90 1.96
CA THR A 6 -14.87 -11.59 2.91
C THR A 6 -14.34 -10.95 4.19
N LEU A 7 -13.14 -11.34 4.64
CA LEU A 7 -12.52 -10.76 5.83
C LEU A 7 -11.98 -9.35 5.52
N ALA A 8 -11.27 -9.17 4.40
CA ALA A 8 -10.73 -7.88 3.99
C ALA A 8 -11.82 -6.82 3.85
N GLN A 9 -12.94 -7.15 3.19
CA GLN A 9 -14.08 -6.23 3.05
C GLN A 9 -14.68 -5.78 4.41
N ARG A 10 -14.55 -6.60 5.46
CA ARG A 10 -15.06 -6.28 6.81
C ARG A 10 -14.06 -5.50 7.66
N HIS A 11 -12.77 -5.75 7.47
CA HIS A 11 -11.71 -5.27 8.36
C HIS A 11 -10.84 -4.17 7.74
N ILE A 12 -10.95 -3.91 6.44
CA ILE A 12 -10.22 -2.87 5.72
C ILE A 12 -11.24 -1.89 5.10
N PRO A 13 -11.73 -0.90 5.87
CA PRO A 13 -12.75 0.05 5.42
C PRO A 13 -12.28 0.97 4.28
N GLN A 14 -10.99 1.01 4.00
CA GLN A 14 -10.39 1.78 2.90
C GLN A 14 -10.64 1.14 1.53
N ILE A 15 -11.02 -0.15 1.47
CA ILE A 15 -11.34 -0.82 0.21
C ILE A 15 -12.60 -0.19 -0.40
N THR A 16 -12.46 0.38 -1.60
CA THR A 16 -13.53 1.02 -2.37
C THR A 16 -14.09 0.09 -3.46
N HIS A 17 -13.24 -0.75 -4.04
CA HIS A 17 -13.62 -1.76 -5.01
C HIS A 17 -12.87 -3.06 -4.76
N LEU A 18 -13.57 -4.19 -4.89
CA LEU A 18 -13.00 -5.52 -4.73
C LEU A 18 -13.45 -6.34 -5.95
N PRO A 19 -12.55 -6.65 -6.90
CA PRO A 19 -12.85 -7.55 -8.00
C PRO A 19 -13.19 -8.95 -7.49
N ASP A 20 -14.07 -9.62 -8.21
CA ASP A 20 -14.44 -11.01 -7.94
C ASP A 20 -13.32 -11.94 -8.47
N ASP A 21 -12.81 -12.81 -7.60
CA ASP A 21 -11.98 -13.99 -7.89
C ASP A 21 -10.46 -13.81 -8.05
N THR A 22 -9.70 -14.01 -6.96
CA THR A 22 -8.76 -15.16 -6.86
C THR A 22 -8.64 -15.65 -5.41
N GLU A 23 -8.34 -16.94 -5.19
CA GLU A 23 -8.32 -17.53 -3.83
C GLU A 23 -7.02 -17.27 -3.06
N GLU A 24 -5.93 -16.93 -3.75
CA GLU A 24 -4.57 -16.86 -3.19
C GLU A 24 -4.10 -15.42 -2.96
N THR A 25 -4.51 -14.47 -3.81
CA THR A 25 -4.11 -13.06 -3.70
C THR A 25 -5.34 -12.17 -3.78
N LEU A 26 -5.41 -11.15 -2.93
CA LEU A 26 -6.46 -10.13 -3.01
C LEU A 26 -5.90 -8.91 -3.72
N GLU A 27 -6.48 -8.61 -4.89
CA GLU A 27 -6.32 -7.33 -5.56
C GLU A 27 -7.59 -6.51 -5.28
N ALA A 28 -7.44 -5.24 -4.95
CA ALA A 28 -8.53 -4.33 -4.63
C ALA A 28 -8.13 -2.90 -5.00
N GLU A 29 -9.10 -1.99 -4.93
CA GLU A 29 -8.84 -0.55 -4.99
C GLU A 29 -9.12 0.06 -3.62
N CYS A 30 -8.32 1.05 -3.26
CA CYS A 30 -8.56 1.92 -2.11
C CYS A 30 -8.27 3.37 -2.50
N THR A 31 -8.77 4.33 -1.72
CA THR A 31 -8.44 5.74 -1.94
C THR A 31 -7.36 6.18 -0.95
N LEU A 32 -6.21 6.63 -1.46
CA LEU A 32 -5.13 7.23 -0.67
C LEU A 32 -4.75 8.58 -1.31
N TRP A 33 -4.56 9.60 -0.48
CA TRP A 33 -4.24 10.97 -0.91
C TRP A 33 -5.24 11.54 -1.93
N ALA A 34 -6.52 11.18 -1.77
CA ALA A 34 -7.62 11.55 -2.67
C ALA A 34 -7.48 11.05 -4.12
N ALA A 35 -6.68 10.01 -4.35
CA ALA A 35 -6.57 9.29 -5.62
C ALA A 35 -6.82 7.80 -5.39
N ASP A 36 -7.25 7.09 -6.44
CA ASP A 36 -7.39 5.64 -6.39
C ASP A 36 -6.01 4.99 -6.46
N SER A 37 -5.80 4.01 -5.57
CA SER A 37 -4.58 3.25 -5.40
C SER A 37 -4.88 1.77 -5.49
N THR A 38 -4.00 1.03 -6.17
CA THR A 38 -4.11 -0.44 -6.21
C THR A 38 -3.68 -1.01 -4.87
N LEU A 39 -4.50 -1.89 -4.29
CA LEU A 39 -4.20 -2.62 -3.07
C LEU A 39 -3.97 -4.08 -3.42
N LEU A 40 -2.80 -4.60 -3.05
CA LEU A 40 -2.47 -6.02 -3.17
C LEU A 40 -2.29 -6.59 -1.76
N ILE A 41 -2.91 -7.73 -1.47
CA ILE A 41 -2.71 -8.44 -0.20
C ILE A 41 -2.47 -9.90 -0.52
N ASP A 42 -1.30 -10.39 -0.10
CA ASP A 42 -0.90 -11.77 -0.24
C ASP A 42 -0.69 -12.41 1.14
N SER A 43 -0.98 -13.70 1.24
CA SER A 43 -0.83 -14.45 2.48
C SER A 43 -0.52 -15.93 2.21
N ASP A 44 0.64 -16.37 2.70
CA ASP A 44 1.03 -17.79 2.69
C ASP A 44 0.21 -18.68 3.63
N THR A 45 -0.62 -18.07 4.50
CA THR A 45 -1.40 -18.79 5.52
C THR A 45 -2.83 -18.28 5.55
N ALA A 46 -3.69 -18.93 6.36
CA ALA A 46 -5.02 -18.40 6.58
C ALA A 46 -4.91 -17.00 7.24
N PRO A 47 -5.42 -15.93 6.60
CA PRO A 47 -5.26 -14.58 7.10
C PRO A 47 -5.96 -14.43 8.45
N SER A 48 -5.24 -13.88 9.43
CA SER A 48 -5.83 -13.55 10.73
C SER A 48 -6.52 -12.19 10.68
N ILE A 49 -7.53 -11.99 11.53
CA ILE A 49 -8.17 -10.67 11.69
C ILE A 49 -7.15 -9.61 12.10
N ALA A 50 -6.21 -9.96 12.98
CA ALA A 50 -5.15 -9.05 13.44
C ALA A 50 -4.27 -8.55 12.29
N ALA A 51 -3.92 -9.44 11.34
CA ALA A 51 -3.15 -9.04 10.16
C ALA A 51 -3.93 -8.05 9.26
N LEU A 52 -5.24 -8.25 9.08
CA LEU A 52 -6.08 -7.34 8.29
C LEU A 52 -6.31 -5.99 9.00
N GLU A 53 -6.45 -6.00 10.33
CA GLU A 53 -6.48 -4.77 11.12
C GLU A 53 -5.14 -4.01 11.03
N ALA A 54 -4.01 -4.72 10.96
CA ALA A 54 -2.71 -4.13 10.74
C ALA A 54 -2.57 -3.49 9.33
N VAL A 55 -3.09 -4.15 8.28
CA VAL A 55 -3.20 -3.55 6.93
C VAL A 55 -4.01 -2.26 6.98
N SER A 56 -5.19 -2.28 7.59
CA SER A 56 -6.03 -1.08 7.74
C SER A 56 -5.33 0.05 8.49
N ALA A 57 -4.58 -0.28 9.55
CA ALA A 57 -3.79 0.70 10.29
C ALA A 57 -2.66 1.29 9.43
N GLN A 58 -1.96 0.47 8.65
CA GLN A 58 -0.91 0.91 7.74
C GLN A 58 -1.46 1.79 6.60
N LEU A 59 -2.59 1.42 5.98
CA LEU A 59 -3.26 2.26 4.97
C LEU A 59 -3.66 3.63 5.54
N THR A 60 -4.20 3.64 6.76
CA THR A 60 -4.51 4.90 7.47
C THR A 60 -3.25 5.73 7.72
N TRP A 61 -2.15 5.07 8.09
CA TRP A 61 -0.87 5.74 8.29
C TRP A 61 -0.35 6.36 6.99
N LEU A 62 -0.35 5.61 5.89
CA LEU A 62 0.08 6.08 4.58
C LEU A 62 -0.71 7.32 4.14
N ASP A 63 -2.03 7.32 4.34
CA ASP A 63 -2.89 8.45 3.98
C ASP A 63 -2.57 9.71 4.82
N GLN A 64 -2.27 9.53 6.11
CA GLN A 64 -1.99 10.64 7.04
C GLN A 64 -0.56 11.19 6.93
N HIS A 65 0.41 10.39 6.49
CA HIS A 65 1.84 10.71 6.52
C HIS A 65 2.41 11.06 5.14
N GLN A 66 1.57 11.60 4.24
CA GLN A 66 1.99 12.05 2.92
C GLN A 66 3.26 12.91 2.96
N SER A 67 3.32 13.89 3.86
CA SER A 67 4.46 14.81 3.94
C SER A 67 5.77 14.10 4.31
N ASP A 68 5.72 13.14 5.23
CA ASP A 68 6.90 12.42 5.70
C ASP A 68 7.44 11.49 4.61
N ILE A 69 6.54 10.83 3.87
CA ILE A 69 6.86 9.98 2.71
C ILE A 69 7.54 10.81 1.62
N LEU A 70 6.97 11.96 1.25
CA LEU A 70 7.55 12.83 0.23
C LEU A 70 8.90 13.41 0.64
N GLN A 71 9.08 13.73 1.93
CA GLN A 71 10.37 14.17 2.46
C GLN A 71 11.42 13.06 2.40
N LEU A 72 11.06 11.83 2.75
CA LEU A 72 11.96 10.68 2.63
C LEU A 72 12.41 10.48 1.18
N ILE A 73 11.49 10.53 0.22
CA ILE A 73 11.79 10.38 -1.21
C ILE A 73 12.71 11.51 -1.68
N ALA A 74 12.43 12.75 -1.30
CA ALA A 74 13.27 13.90 -1.67
C ALA A 74 14.69 13.80 -1.09
N ALA A 75 14.84 13.22 0.10
CA ALA A 75 16.15 13.04 0.74
C ALA A 75 16.98 11.91 0.11
N ASN A 76 16.34 10.88 -0.45
CA ASN A 76 17.01 9.66 -0.92
C ASN A 76 17.03 9.50 -2.45
N SER A 77 16.38 10.40 -3.20
CA SER A 77 16.31 10.32 -4.67
C SER A 77 16.73 11.63 -5.35
N ARG A 78 16.85 11.59 -6.68
CA ARG A 78 17.07 12.78 -7.53
C ARG A 78 15.80 13.22 -8.27
N LEU A 79 14.65 12.71 -7.86
CA LEU A 79 13.37 13.10 -8.45
C LEU A 79 13.10 14.59 -8.21
N ALA A 80 12.44 15.24 -9.16
CA ALA A 80 11.97 16.60 -8.97
C ALA A 80 10.89 16.63 -7.87
N ALA A 81 10.63 17.80 -7.30
CA ALA A 81 9.49 17.97 -6.41
C ALA A 81 8.20 17.47 -7.10
N PRO A 82 7.39 16.62 -6.45
CA PRO A 82 6.26 15.97 -7.10
C PRO A 82 5.14 16.96 -7.41
N SER A 83 4.56 16.83 -8.60
CA SER A 83 3.30 17.46 -8.99
C SER A 83 2.20 16.42 -8.93
N GLN A 84 1.17 16.66 -8.11
CA GLN A 84 0.05 15.73 -7.90
C GLN A 84 0.54 14.32 -7.51
N PRO A 85 1.28 14.18 -6.39
CA PRO A 85 1.74 12.88 -5.93
C PRO A 85 0.57 11.99 -5.55
N GLN A 86 0.67 10.71 -5.86
CA GLN A 86 -0.28 9.67 -5.49
C GLN A 86 0.45 8.37 -5.14
N ILE A 87 -0.18 7.53 -4.32
CA ILE A 87 0.28 6.15 -4.12
C ILE A 87 -0.23 5.33 -5.31
N ALA A 88 0.67 4.80 -6.13
CA ALA A 88 0.31 4.01 -7.30
C ALA A 88 -0.23 2.64 -6.87
N TYR A 89 0.47 2.00 -5.94
CA TYR A 89 0.04 0.76 -5.31
C TYR A 89 0.54 0.66 -3.87
N ALA A 90 -0.15 -0.13 -3.05
CA ALA A 90 0.30 -0.61 -1.76
C ALA A 90 0.11 -2.14 -1.73
N ALA A 91 1.20 -2.87 -1.55
CA ALA A 91 1.26 -4.32 -1.50
C ALA A 91 1.57 -4.78 -0.08
N PHE A 92 0.78 -5.72 0.42
CA PHE A 92 0.88 -6.26 1.76
C PHE A 92 1.19 -7.74 1.74
N TRP A 93 2.22 -8.11 2.47
CA TRP A 93 2.50 -9.50 2.82
C TRP A 93 2.05 -9.78 4.25
N LEU A 94 1.19 -10.78 4.45
CA LEU A 94 0.67 -11.15 5.76
C LEU A 94 1.39 -12.38 6.33
N GLU A 95 2.04 -12.22 7.48
CA GLU A 95 2.74 -13.29 8.19
C GLU A 95 2.50 -13.19 9.70
N ASP A 96 2.14 -14.31 10.35
CA ASP A 96 2.06 -14.46 11.81
C ASP A 96 1.31 -13.34 12.58
N GLY A 97 0.23 -12.80 11.98
CA GLY A 97 -0.57 -11.74 12.59
C GLY A 97 0.00 -10.33 12.43
N THR A 98 1.02 -10.18 11.60
CA THR A 98 1.63 -8.91 11.20
C THR A 98 1.43 -8.67 9.70
N SER A 99 1.75 -7.45 9.25
CA SER A 99 1.69 -7.07 7.84
C SER A 99 2.90 -6.22 7.46
N PHE A 100 3.50 -6.56 6.33
CA PHE A 100 4.62 -5.84 5.73
C PHE A 100 4.12 -5.11 4.49
N CYS A 101 4.36 -3.81 4.40
CA CYS A 101 3.82 -2.97 3.34
C CYS A 101 4.95 -2.48 2.44
N ASP A 102 4.92 -2.86 1.17
CA ASP A 102 5.67 -2.21 0.10
C ASP A 102 4.71 -1.29 -0.67
N PHE A 103 5.15 -0.11 -1.06
CA PHE A 103 4.31 0.81 -1.82
C PHE A 103 5.13 1.70 -2.73
N ALA A 104 4.50 2.15 -3.81
CA ALA A 104 5.10 3.07 -4.76
C ALA A 104 4.37 4.41 -4.77
N VAL A 105 5.16 5.49 -4.79
CA VAL A 105 4.65 6.83 -5.07
C VAL A 105 4.96 7.21 -6.51
N CYS A 106 3.99 7.77 -7.21
CA CYS A 106 4.20 8.41 -8.50
C CYS A 106 3.72 9.86 -8.48
N ALA A 107 4.14 10.63 -9.49
CA ALA A 107 3.72 12.01 -9.67
C ALA A 107 3.67 12.35 -11.16
N ALA A 108 2.80 13.28 -11.55
CA ALA A 108 2.54 13.62 -12.95
C ALA A 108 3.80 14.08 -13.71
N ASN A 109 4.76 14.70 -13.01
CA ASN A 109 6.01 15.20 -13.59
C ASN A 109 7.18 14.21 -13.50
N TRP A 110 6.98 12.99 -12.98
CA TRP A 110 8.01 11.94 -12.93
C TRP A 110 7.95 10.99 -14.13
N GLY A 111 6.98 11.16 -15.02
CA GLY A 111 6.76 10.23 -16.14
C GLY A 111 6.37 8.85 -15.63
N GLU A 112 7.07 7.82 -16.07
CA GLU A 112 6.84 6.42 -15.65
C GLU A 112 7.63 6.05 -14.39
N GLN A 113 8.39 6.97 -13.79
CA GLN A 113 9.20 6.64 -12.62
C GLN A 113 8.34 6.49 -11.36
N LEU A 114 8.60 5.43 -10.60
CA LEU A 114 8.00 5.18 -9.29
C LEU A 114 9.07 5.29 -8.21
N ALA A 115 8.71 5.88 -7.07
CA ALA A 115 9.53 5.86 -5.87
C ALA A 115 9.02 4.76 -4.93
N GLU A 116 9.81 3.70 -4.81
CA GLU A 116 9.50 2.51 -4.01
C GLU A 116 9.90 2.75 -2.55
N CYS A 117 8.98 2.46 -1.65
CA CYS A 117 9.13 2.61 -0.20
C CYS A 117 8.57 1.38 0.52
N ALA A 118 9.01 1.16 1.74
CA ALA A 118 8.44 0.15 2.62
C ALA A 118 8.02 0.76 3.97
N LEU A 119 6.99 0.18 4.57
CA LEU A 119 6.51 0.49 5.91
C LEU A 119 6.39 -0.82 6.71
N GLU A 120 7.40 -1.09 7.52
CA GLU A 120 7.50 -2.31 8.31
C GLU A 120 7.69 -1.98 9.78
N ASN A 121 6.89 -2.56 10.67
CA ASN A 121 7.00 -2.34 12.12
C ASN A 121 7.03 -0.84 12.53
N GLY A 122 6.34 0.01 11.77
CA GLY A 122 6.30 1.47 11.97
C GLY A 122 7.53 2.23 11.47
N ALA A 123 8.48 1.56 10.82
CA ALA A 123 9.64 2.18 10.18
C ALA A 123 9.35 2.40 8.69
N LEU A 124 9.39 3.67 8.27
CA LEU A 124 9.31 4.07 6.87
C LEU A 124 10.72 4.08 6.25
N THR A 125 10.90 3.40 5.12
CA THR A 125 12.17 3.32 4.39
C THR A 125 12.00 3.63 2.91
N PHE A 126 13.04 4.18 2.29
CA PHE A 126 13.13 4.34 0.85
C PHE A 126 13.91 3.16 0.27
N SER A 127 13.34 2.52 -0.74
CA SER A 127 13.91 1.31 -1.35
C SER A 127 14.70 1.68 -2.61
N GLN A 128 14.03 2.21 -3.63
CA GLN A 128 14.64 2.51 -4.93
C GLN A 128 13.74 3.38 -5.80
N ILE A 129 14.26 3.79 -6.96
CA ILE A 129 13.45 4.29 -8.08
C ILE A 129 13.30 3.16 -9.08
N SER A 130 12.07 2.84 -9.46
CA SER A 130 11.75 1.84 -10.47
C SER A 130 11.09 2.49 -11.70
N THR A 131 11.00 1.71 -12.76
CA THR A 131 10.14 1.96 -13.92
C THR A 131 9.29 0.70 -14.11
N PRO A 132 7.98 0.83 -14.38
CA PRO A 132 7.09 -0.30 -14.60
C PRO A 132 7.51 -1.18 -15.78
#